data_AF-A0A965HV29-F1
#
_entry.id   AF-A0A965HV29-F1
#
_cell.length_a   1.000
_cell.length_b   1.000
_cell.length_c   1.000
_cell.angle_alpha   90.00
_cell.angle_beta   90.00
_cell.angle_gamma   90.00
#
_symmetry.space_group_name_H-M   'P 1'
#
loop_
_entity.id
_entity.type
_entity.pdbx_description
1 polymer ?
#
loop_
_entity_poly.entity_id
_entity_poly.type
_entity_poly.pdbx_seq_one_letter_code
_entity_poly.pdbx_strand_id
1 'polypeptide(L)' 'FKEPPGGLVLDSLATLRQHEDKVLAQAVLSQAMPLGNASGMTPEERAELGAWLTQR' A
#
# COMPACT_ATOMS: atom_id res chain seq x y z
N PHE A 1 -5.97 -8.41 14.59
CA PHE A 1 -4.68 -7.80 14.94
C PHE A 1 -4.94 -6.58 15.80
N LYS A 2 -4.12 -6.34 16.84
CA LYS A 2 -4.25 -5.17 17.72
C LYS A 2 -3.45 -3.96 17.21
N GLU A 3 -2.51 -4.20 16.29
CA GLU A 3 -1.58 -3.24 15.70
C GLU A 3 -1.34 -3.56 14.21
N PRO A 4 -1.01 -2.57 13.37
CA PRO A 4 -0.77 -2.79 11.95
C PRO A 4 0.49 -3.65 11.72
N PRO A 5 0.45 -4.60 10.75
CA PRO A 5 1.64 -5.35 10.37
C PRO A 5 2.72 -4.39 9.87
N GLY A 6 3.92 -4.46 10.47
CA GLY A 6 5.03 -3.55 10.16
C GLY A 6 5.09 -2.26 10.98
N GLY A 7 4.20 -2.07 11.96
CA GLY A 7 4.23 -0.93 12.89
C GLY A 7 4.01 0.44 12.21
N LEU A 8 3.53 0.44 10.97
CA LEU A 8 3.32 1.64 10.18
C LEU A 8 1.82 1.95 10.10
N VAL A 9 1.47 3.17 10.48
CA VAL A 9 0.11 3.71 10.33
C VAL A 9 0.13 4.70 9.16
N LEU A 10 -0.78 4.50 8.20
CA LEU A 10 -0.94 5.34 7.02
C LEU A 10 -2.29 6.07 7.11
N ASP A 11 -2.38 7.06 8.00
CA ASP A 11 -3.60 7.82 8.32
C ASP A 11 -3.74 9.13 7.54
N SER A 12 -2.68 9.56 6.86
CA SER A 12 -2.67 10.76 6.01
C SER A 12 -1.92 10.51 4.72
N LEU A 13 -2.24 11.29 3.67
CA LEU A 13 -1.51 11.26 2.40
C LEU A 13 -0.04 11.67 2.58
N ALA A 14 0.26 12.55 3.54
CA ALA A 14 1.64 12.94 3.84
C ALA A 14 2.44 11.76 4.41
N THR A 15 1.88 11.04 5.38
CA THR A 15 2.51 9.82 5.95
C THR A 15 2.67 8.74 4.88
N LEU A 16 1.68 8.60 3.99
CA LEU A 16 1.74 7.66 2.86
C LEU A 16 2.88 8.01 1.92
N ARG A 17 2.98 9.26 1.46
CA ARG A 17 4.05 9.73 0.57
C ARG A 17 5.44 9.56 1.19
N GLN A 18 5.60 9.84 2.49
CA GLN A 18 6.86 9.58 3.20
C GLN A 18 7.28 8.11 3.20
N HIS A 19 6.32 7.19 3.03
CA HIS A 19 6.54 5.75 3.03
C HIS A 19 6.19 5.10 1.69
N GLU A 20 6.16 5.87 0.60
CA GLU A 20 5.68 5.40 -0.70
C GLU A 20 6.41 4.15 -1.20
N ASP A 21 7.72 4.05 -0.97
CA ASP A 21 8.52 2.87 -1.29
C ASP A 21 8.03 1.60 -0.57
N LYS A 22 7.68 1.72 0.72
CA LYS A 22 7.14 0.60 1.51
C LYS A 22 5.75 0.21 1.04
N VAL A 23 4.91 1.20 0.73
CA VAL A 23 3.56 0.95 0.18
C VAL A 23 3.65 0.26 -1.17
N LEU A 24 4.52 0.74 -2.06
CA LEU A 24 4.78 0.13 -3.36
C LEU A 24 5.25 -1.32 -3.22
N ALA A 25 6.24 -1.57 -2.36
CA ALA A 25 6.77 -2.91 -2.14
C ALA A 25 5.70 -3.89 -1.63
N GLN A 26 4.87 -3.49 -0.66
CA GLN A 26 3.91 -4.37 0.01
C GLN A 26 2.58 -4.51 -0.74
N ALA A 27 2.05 -3.40 -1.25
CA ALA A 27 0.74 -3.36 -1.88
C ALA A 27 0.81 -3.52 -3.39
N VAL A 28 1.95 -3.31 -4.06
CA VAL A 28 2.02 -3.44 -5.53
C VAL A 28 2.93 -4.59 -5.94
N LEU A 29 4.20 -4.58 -5.53
CA LEU A 29 5.20 -5.53 -6.01
C LEU A 29 5.03 -6.95 -5.43
N SER A 30 4.85 -7.06 -4.11
CA SER A 30 4.71 -8.36 -3.45
C SER A 30 3.26 -8.84 -3.35
N GLN A 31 2.30 -7.92 -3.51
CA GLN A 31 0.88 -8.16 -3.27
C GLN A 31 0.55 -8.69 -1.85
N ALA A 32 1.47 -8.51 -0.90
CA ALA A 32 1.27 -8.94 0.48
C ALA A 32 0.17 -8.15 1.19
N MET A 33 -0.06 -6.92 0.76
CA MET A 33 -1.13 -6.07 1.23
C MET A 33 -2.21 -5.86 0.15
N PRO A 34 -3.49 -5.79 0.54
CA PRO A 34 -4.01 -6.07 1.89
C PRO A 34 -3.85 -7.54 2.29
N LEU A 35 -3.66 -7.82 3.59
CA LEU A 35 -3.53 -9.18 4.09
C LEU A 35 -4.69 -10.06 3.61
N GLY A 36 -4.38 -11.18 2.96
CA GLY A 36 -5.39 -12.09 2.41
C GLY A 36 -6.34 -11.43 1.40
N ASN A 37 -5.93 -10.30 0.82
CA ASN A 37 -6.76 -9.42 0.00
C ASN A 37 -8.08 -9.01 0.67
N ALA A 38 -8.04 -8.69 1.97
CA ALA A 38 -9.24 -8.40 2.77
C ALA A 38 -10.15 -7.28 2.23
N SER A 39 -9.63 -6.34 1.43
CA SER A 39 -10.44 -5.28 0.79
C SER A 39 -10.93 -5.65 -0.62
N GLY A 40 -10.56 -6.81 -1.15
CA GLY A 40 -10.89 -7.21 -2.52
C GLY A 40 -10.14 -6.43 -3.60
N MET A 41 -8.96 -5.88 -3.29
CA MET A 41 -8.17 -5.05 -4.21
C MET A 41 -7.89 -5.79 -5.53
N THR A 42 -8.30 -5.19 -6.65
CA THR A 42 -8.14 -5.79 -7.99
C THR A 42 -6.74 -5.53 -8.55
N PRO A 43 -6.32 -6.26 -9.61
CA PRO A 43 -5.08 -5.97 -10.32
C PRO A 43 -5.03 -4.54 -10.91
N GLU A 44 -6.17 -4.03 -11.38
CA GLU A 44 -6.29 -2.70 -11.98
C GLU A 44 -6.10 -1.61 -10.93
N GLU A 45 -6.81 -1.68 -9.80
CA GLU A 45 -6.63 -0.76 -8.67
C GLU A 45 -5.19 -0.75 -8.15
N ARG A 46 -4.52 -1.92 -8.20
CA ARG A 46 -3.13 -2.07 -7.81
C ARG A 46 -2.17 -1.39 -8.78
N ALA A 47 -2.44 -1.51 -10.08
CA ALA A 47 -1.68 -0.82 -11.11
C ALA A 47 -1.85 0.70 -10.99
N GLU A 48 -3.07 1.18 -10.75
CA GLU A 48 -3.36 2.60 -10.52
C GLU A 48 -2.61 3.14 -9.29
N LEU A 49 -2.61 2.40 -8.19
CA LEU A 49 -1.84 2.75 -7.00
C LEU A 49 -0.34 2.86 -7.30
N GLY A 50 0.23 1.87 -8.02
CA GLY A 50 1.64 1.87 -8.40
C GLY A 50 2.01 3.07 -9.29
N ALA A 51 1.15 3.41 -10.25
CA ALA A 51 1.35 4.59 -11.09
C ALA A 51 1.30 5.88 -10.28
N TRP A 52 0.33 6.02 -9.37
CA TRP A 52 0.18 7.20 -8.52
C TRP A 52 1.38 7.40 -7.56
N LEU A 53 1.92 6.31 -7.01
CA LEU A 53 3.10 6.35 -6.13
C LEU A 53 4.37 6.76 -6.87
N THR A 54 4.51 6.36 -8.14
CA THR A 54 5.73 6.62 -8.94
C THR A 54 5.67 7.92 -9.76
N GLN A 55 4.51 8.56 -9.81
CA GLN A 55 4.33 9.88 -10.41
C GLN A 55 5.01 10.96 -9.54
N ARG A 56 5.87 11.77 -10.18
CA ARG A 56 6.53 12.94 -9.58
C ARG A 56 5.74 14.22 -9.77
#